data_AF-A0AAV0WGH9-F1
#
_entry.id   AF-A0AAV0WGH9-F1
#
_cell.length_a   1.000
_cell.length_b   1.000
_cell.length_c   1.000
_cell.angle_alpha   90.00
_cell.angle_beta   90.00
_cell.angle_gamma   90.00
#
_symmetry.space_group_name_H-M   'P 1'
#
loop_
_entity.id
_entity.type
_entity.pdbx_description
1 polymer ?
#
loop_
_entity_poly.entity_id
_entity_poly.type
_entity_poly.pdbx_seq_one_letter_code
_entity_poly.pdbx_strand_id
1 'polypeptide(L)'
;MVDGKVCNAATDTASTMRCFICGQTSKDFNKLIQPKEINVESLKFGLSILHARIRFFESLLHVAYKLPLKKWQARSPEDKKVVKETKEKIQRNFKDEMGLLVDIPKAGFGNTNDGNTSRRFFCQPGMFFSDNWNQFRFDS
;
A
#
# COMPACT_ATOMS: atom_id res chain seq x y z
N MET A 1 2.26 2.24 -20.16
CA MET A 1 2.60 1.50 -18.92
C MET A 1 1.48 0.52 -18.65
N VAL A 2 1.79 -0.76 -18.48
CA VAL A 2 0.81 -1.83 -18.25
C VAL A 2 0.46 -1.86 -16.75
N ASP A 3 -0.81 -2.10 -16.42
CA ASP A 3 -1.22 -2.32 -15.03
C ASP A 3 -0.80 -3.71 -14.56
N GLY A 4 -0.48 -3.86 -13.28
CA GLY A 4 -0.03 -5.14 -12.72
C GLY A 4 -1.05 -6.28 -12.90
N LYS A 5 -2.36 -5.99 -12.95
CA LYS A 5 -3.37 -7.02 -13.23
C LYS A 5 -3.33 -7.49 -14.68
N VAL A 6 -3.07 -6.57 -15.61
CA VAL A 6 -2.90 -6.91 -17.03
C VAL A 6 -1.62 -7.72 -17.22
N CYS A 7 -0.53 -7.36 -16.53
CA CYS A 7 0.68 -8.19 -16.51
C CYS A 7 0.40 -9.60 -15.99
N ASN A 8 -0.33 -9.73 -14.87
CA ASN A 8 -0.69 -11.04 -14.32
C ASN A 8 -1.50 -11.89 -15.31
N ALA A 9 -2.46 -11.29 -16.02
CA ALA A 9 -3.22 -11.98 -17.06
C ALA A 9 -2.33 -12.39 -18.25
N ALA A 10 -1.37 -11.55 -18.64
CA ALA A 10 -0.45 -11.81 -19.74
C ALA A 10 0.65 -12.84 -19.41
N THR A 11 0.93 -13.08 -18.12
CA THR A 11 1.91 -14.06 -17.63
C THR A 11 1.26 -15.29 -16.99
N ASP A 12 -0.03 -15.53 -17.27
CA ASP A 12 -0.84 -16.63 -16.70
C ASP A 12 -0.73 -16.77 -15.17
N THR A 13 -0.51 -15.63 -14.50
CA THR A 13 -0.36 -15.56 -13.05
C THR A 13 -1.74 -15.41 -12.42
N ALA A 14 -2.31 -16.53 -11.96
CA ALA A 14 -3.69 -16.61 -11.47
C ALA A 14 -4.04 -15.70 -10.29
N SER A 15 -3.06 -15.22 -9.52
CA SER A 15 -3.30 -14.41 -8.32
C SER A 15 -2.72 -13.01 -8.46
N THR A 16 -3.52 -12.00 -8.15
CA THR A 16 -3.08 -10.60 -8.04
C THR A 16 -2.14 -10.34 -6.86
N MET A 17 -2.02 -11.30 -5.94
CA MET A 17 -1.10 -11.26 -4.79
C MET A 17 0.25 -11.92 -5.08
N ARG A 18 0.44 -12.46 -6.30
CA ARG A 18 1.72 -12.97 -6.78
C ARG A 18 2.41 -11.93 -7.65
N CYS A 19 3.74 -11.93 -7.62
CA CYS A 19 4.53 -11.11 -8.52
C CYS A 19 4.52 -11.72 -9.92
N PHE A 20 4.14 -10.95 -10.96
CA PHE A 20 4.20 -11.41 -12.35
C PHE A 20 5.64 -11.65 -12.87
N ILE A 21 6.66 -11.15 -12.15
CA ILE A 21 8.07 -11.30 -12.54
C ILE A 21 8.67 -12.62 -12.04
N CYS A 22 8.43 -12.97 -10.78
CA CYS A 22 9.04 -14.14 -10.14
C CYS A 22 8.04 -15.16 -9.58
N GLY A 23 6.73 -14.94 -9.73
CA GLY A 23 5.67 -15.83 -9.23
C GLY A 23 5.52 -15.92 -7.71
N GLN A 24 6.39 -15.24 -6.95
CA GLN A 24 6.46 -15.37 -5.50
C GLN A 24 5.36 -14.60 -4.76
N THR A 25 5.09 -15.03 -3.53
CA THR A 25 4.12 -14.41 -2.63
C THR A 25 4.79 -13.49 -1.61
N SER A 26 4.00 -12.65 -0.92
CA SER A 26 4.49 -11.78 0.17
C SER A 26 5.25 -12.54 1.27
N LYS A 27 4.91 -13.81 1.52
CA LYS A 27 5.62 -14.64 2.52
C LYS A 27 7.02 -15.03 2.05
N ASP A 28 7.19 -15.26 0.76
CA ASP A 28 8.48 -15.63 0.17
C ASP A 28 9.40 -14.41 0.04
N PHE A 29 8.84 -13.22 -0.20
CA PHE A 29 9.60 -11.97 -0.20
C PHE A 29 10.28 -11.67 1.14
N ASN A 30 9.70 -12.10 2.26
CA ASN A 30 10.32 -11.95 3.58
C ASN A 30 11.56 -12.83 3.77
N LYS A 31 11.83 -13.78 2.87
CA LYS A 31 13.07 -14.56 2.82
C LYS A 31 14.10 -13.77 1.98
N LEU A 32 14.81 -12.86 2.64
CA LEU A 32 15.69 -11.89 1.99
C LEU A 32 16.95 -12.51 1.36
N ILE A 33 17.43 -13.62 1.94
CA ILE A 33 18.71 -14.24 1.57
C ILE A 33 18.60 -15.12 0.31
N GLN A 34 17.40 -15.62 0.01
CA GLN A 34 17.22 -16.58 -1.08
C GLN A 34 17.13 -15.88 -2.43
N PRO A 35 17.97 -16.25 -3.42
CA PRO A 35 17.83 -15.77 -4.78
C PRO A 35 16.48 -16.23 -5.34
N LYS A 36 15.85 -15.36 -6.12
CA LYS A 36 14.52 -15.58 -6.67
C LYS A 36 14.66 -15.70 -8.18
N GLU A 37 14.26 -16.84 -8.72
CA GLU A 37 14.23 -17.02 -10.17
C GLU A 37 13.20 -16.07 -10.78
N ILE A 38 13.56 -15.48 -11.92
CA ILE A 38 12.72 -14.51 -12.64
C ILE A 38 12.36 -15.06 -14.01
N ASN A 39 11.13 -14.77 -14.43
CA ASN A 39 10.72 -15.00 -15.81
C ASN A 39 11.22 -13.83 -16.67
N VAL A 40 12.26 -14.06 -17.47
CA VAL A 40 12.87 -13.02 -18.32
C VAL A 40 11.87 -12.42 -19.30
N GLU A 41 10.92 -13.21 -19.80
CA GLU A 41 9.86 -12.73 -20.71
C GLU A 41 8.95 -11.68 -20.06
N SER A 42 8.80 -11.72 -18.74
CA SER A 42 7.99 -10.74 -18.02
C SER A 42 8.63 -9.35 -17.96
N LEU A 43 9.94 -9.25 -18.18
CA LEU A 43 10.67 -7.98 -18.09
C LEU A 43 10.27 -6.99 -19.19
N LYS A 44 9.74 -7.48 -20.33
CA LYS A 44 9.25 -6.64 -21.44
C LYS A 44 8.09 -5.72 -21.05
N PHE A 45 7.34 -6.07 -20.01
CA PHE A 45 6.25 -5.23 -19.51
C PHE A 45 6.74 -4.01 -18.73
N GLY A 46 8.01 -4.03 -18.28
CA GLY A 46 8.61 -2.98 -17.48
C GLY A 46 7.95 -2.79 -16.10
N LEU A 47 8.37 -1.73 -15.39
CA LEU A 47 7.78 -1.35 -14.11
C LEU A 47 6.76 -0.24 -14.28
N SER A 48 5.57 -0.47 -13.74
CA SER A 48 4.49 0.51 -13.71
C SER A 48 4.71 1.51 -12.57
N ILE A 49 5.58 2.51 -12.78
CA ILE A 49 6.00 3.47 -11.73
C ILE A 49 4.81 4.17 -11.06
N LEU A 50 3.78 4.52 -11.83
CA LEU A 50 2.56 5.11 -11.30
C LEU A 50 1.89 4.17 -10.27
N HIS A 51 1.64 2.92 -10.66
CA HIS A 51 1.01 1.95 -9.78
C HIS A 51 1.92 1.55 -8.62
N ALA A 52 3.23 1.47 -8.82
CA ALA A 52 4.19 1.23 -7.74
C ALA A 52 4.07 2.30 -6.65
N ARG A 53 4.01 3.58 -7.03
CA ARG A 53 3.83 4.69 -6.07
C ARG A 53 2.49 4.63 -5.35
N ILE A 54 1.38 4.41 -6.08
CA ILE A 54 0.04 4.32 -5.50
C ILE A 54 -0.02 3.14 -4.50
N ARG A 55 0.47 1.96 -4.89
CA ARG A 55 0.49 0.77 -4.03
C ARG A 55 1.39 0.94 -2.81
N PHE A 56 2.51 1.64 -2.97
CA PHE A 56 3.38 1.94 -1.84
C PHE A 56 2.68 2.86 -0.83
N PHE A 57 1.99 3.90 -1.30
CA PHE A 57 1.16 4.76 -0.45
C PHE A 57 0.06 3.98 0.28
N GLU A 58 -0.69 3.13 -0.42
CA GLU A 58 -1.72 2.28 0.18
C GLU A 58 -1.13 1.33 1.25
N SER A 59 0.06 0.77 0.99
CA SER A 59 0.75 -0.09 1.95
C SER A 59 1.11 0.66 3.24
N LEU A 60 1.61 1.90 3.14
CA LEU A 60 1.93 2.72 4.31
C LEU A 60 0.69 3.02 5.15
N LEU A 61 -0.43 3.37 4.51
CA LEU A 61 -1.71 3.56 5.20
C LEU A 61 -2.14 2.28 5.94
N HIS A 62 -2.09 1.13 5.27
CA HIS A 62 -2.47 -0.14 5.89
C HIS A 62 -1.56 -0.56 7.05
N VAL A 63 -0.27 -0.24 6.99
CA VAL A 63 0.65 -0.43 8.12
C VAL A 63 0.24 0.49 9.26
N ALA A 64 0.01 1.77 8.99
CA ALA A 64 -0.38 2.75 9.98
C ALA A 64 -1.65 2.38 10.77
N TYR A 65 -2.68 1.90 10.06
CA TYR A 65 -3.93 1.47 10.69
C TYR A 65 -3.73 0.29 11.66
N LYS A 66 -2.67 -0.51 11.46
CA LYS A 66 -2.35 -1.70 12.24
C LYS A 66 -1.24 -1.47 13.26
N LEU A 67 -0.59 -0.30 13.29
CA LEU A 67 0.46 0.01 14.25
C LEU A 67 0.04 -0.22 15.71
N PRO A 68 -1.19 0.13 16.15
CA PRO A 68 -1.63 -0.16 17.51
C PRO A 68 -1.71 -1.66 17.84
N LEU A 69 -2.02 -2.49 16.84
CA LEU A 69 -2.16 -3.94 17.00
C LEU A 69 -0.84 -4.69 16.88
N LYS A 70 0.15 -4.12 16.16
CA LYS A 70 1.43 -4.77 15.83
C LYS A 70 1.28 -6.17 15.20
N LYS A 71 0.16 -6.42 14.50
CA LYS A 71 -0.16 -7.69 13.83
C LYS A 71 -0.33 -7.48 12.33
N TRP A 72 0.10 -8.48 11.55
CA TRP A 72 -0.10 -8.48 10.09
C TRP A 72 -1.58 -8.59 9.70
N GLN A 73 -2.34 -9.44 10.39
CA GLN A 73 -3.75 -9.72 10.09
C GLN A 73 -4.63 -9.38 11.29
N ALA A 74 -5.59 -8.47 11.07
CA ALA A 74 -6.67 -8.17 12.01
C ALA A 74 -7.86 -9.09 11.70
N ARG A 75 -7.91 -10.26 12.37
CA ARG A 75 -8.96 -11.27 12.12
C ARG A 75 -10.12 -11.16 13.11
N SER A 76 -9.85 -10.82 14.37
CA SER A 76 -10.88 -10.76 15.39
C SER A 76 -11.77 -9.52 15.25
N PRO A 77 -13.02 -9.54 15.75
CA PRO A 77 -13.89 -8.38 15.77
C PRO A 77 -13.26 -7.17 16.49
N GLU A 78 -12.51 -7.42 17.56
CA GLU A 78 -11.82 -6.40 18.35
C GLU A 78 -10.68 -5.77 17.56
N ASP A 79 -9.85 -6.59 16.90
CA ASP A 79 -8.78 -6.10 16.03
C ASP A 79 -9.37 -5.23 14.90
N LYS A 80 -10.48 -5.65 14.29
CA LYS A 80 -11.16 -4.88 13.23
C LYS A 80 -11.69 -3.55 13.74
N LYS A 81 -12.20 -3.49 14.97
CA LYS A 81 -12.67 -2.26 15.61
C LYS A 81 -11.53 -1.25 15.78
N VAL A 82 -10.40 -1.70 16.33
CA VAL A 82 -9.20 -0.85 16.52
C VAL A 82 -8.68 -0.32 15.19
N VAL A 83 -8.62 -1.16 14.15
CA VAL A 83 -8.21 -0.74 12.80
C VAL A 83 -9.17 0.31 12.24
N LYS A 84 -10.49 0.13 12.41
CA LYS A 84 -11.49 1.08 11.94
C LYS A 84 -11.35 2.44 12.61
N GLU A 85 -11.24 2.47 13.94
CA GLU A 85 -11.06 3.71 14.71
C GLU A 85 -9.76 4.44 14.33
N THR A 86 -8.67 3.68 14.17
CA THR A 86 -7.37 4.24 13.75
C THR A 86 -7.41 4.77 12.32
N LYS A 87 -8.10 4.06 11.41
CA LYS A 87 -8.33 4.51 10.04
C LYS A 87 -9.12 5.82 10.00
N GLU A 88 -10.23 5.91 10.73
CA GLU A 88 -11.06 7.13 10.78
C GLU A 88 -10.30 8.33 11.38
N LYS A 89 -9.44 8.09 12.38
CA LYS A 89 -8.55 9.13 12.92
C LYS A 89 -7.56 9.62 11.86
N ILE A 90 -6.85 8.70 11.21
CA ILE A 90 -5.85 9.06 10.18
C ILE A 90 -6.51 9.76 8.99
N GLN A 91 -7.65 9.28 8.51
CA GLN A 91 -8.40 9.91 7.41
C GLN A 91 -8.81 11.36 7.75
N ARG A 92 -9.23 11.62 8.98
CA ARG A 92 -9.52 12.99 9.44
C ARG A 92 -8.27 13.86 9.44
N ASN A 93 -7.16 13.40 10.02
CA ASN A 93 -5.91 14.15 10.03
C ASN A 93 -5.41 14.46 8.61
N PHE A 94 -5.52 13.52 7.66
CA PHE A 94 -5.19 13.76 6.25
C PHE A 94 -6.05 14.86 5.62
N LYS A 95 -7.34 14.90 5.98
CA LYS A 95 -8.27 15.93 5.50
C LYS A 95 -7.98 17.29 6.13
N ASP A 96 -7.74 17.33 7.44
CA ASP A 96 -7.60 18.57 8.19
C ASP A 96 -6.24 19.24 7.95
N GLU A 97 -5.16 18.46 7.89
CA GLU A 97 -3.81 19.00 7.74
C GLU A 97 -3.38 19.17 6.28
N MET A 98 -3.85 18.30 5.38
CA MET A 98 -3.44 18.33 3.97
C MET A 98 -4.59 18.56 2.99
N GLY A 99 -5.84 18.64 3.45
CA GLY A 99 -6.99 18.73 2.55
C GLY A 99 -7.11 17.52 1.62
N LEU A 100 -6.65 16.34 2.08
CA LEU A 100 -6.63 15.11 1.29
C LEU A 100 -7.66 14.10 1.81
N LEU A 101 -8.48 13.57 0.90
CA LEU A 101 -9.36 12.43 1.19
C LEU A 101 -8.66 11.14 0.78
N VAL A 102 -8.40 10.25 1.74
CA VAL A 102 -7.61 9.02 1.51
C VAL A 102 -8.40 7.77 1.86
N ASP A 103 -8.21 6.70 1.09
CA ASP A 103 -8.78 5.37 1.32
C ASP A 103 -10.32 5.33 1.51
N ILE A 104 -11.02 6.19 0.76
CA ILE A 104 -12.49 6.24 0.69
C ILE A 104 -12.94 5.53 -0.59
N PRO A 105 -13.83 4.51 -0.51
CA PRO A 105 -14.40 3.88 -1.69
C PRO A 105 -15.19 4.88 -2.53
N LYS A 106 -15.00 4.88 -3.85
CA LYS A 106 -15.82 5.67 -4.79
C LYS A 106 -16.89 4.76 -5.40
N ALA A 107 -18.11 5.28 -5.57
CA ALA A 107 -19.17 4.54 -6.25
C ALA A 107 -18.76 4.23 -7.71
N GLY A 108 -18.86 2.97 -8.12
CA GLY A 108 -18.58 2.52 -9.48
C GLY A 108 -17.14 2.12 -9.78
N PHE A 109 -16.11 2.76 -9.17
CA PHE A 109 -14.71 2.31 -9.36
C PHE A 109 -13.69 2.89 -8.37
N GLY A 110 -12.82 2.02 -7.84
CA GLY A 110 -11.59 2.40 -7.12
C GLY A 110 -11.80 3.04 -5.74
N ASN A 111 -10.76 3.72 -5.27
CA ASN A 111 -10.77 4.51 -4.03
C ASN A 111 -10.23 5.93 -4.31
N THR A 112 -10.14 6.77 -3.29
CA THR A 112 -9.53 8.11 -3.39
C THR A 112 -8.00 8.11 -3.46
N ASN A 113 -7.35 6.93 -3.44
CA ASN A 113 -5.89 6.81 -3.51
C ASN A 113 -5.43 6.75 -4.97
N ASP A 114 -5.55 7.87 -5.66
CA ASP A 114 -5.13 7.99 -7.06
C ASP A 114 -3.71 8.57 -7.21
N GLY A 115 -3.33 8.81 -8.46
CA GLY A 115 -2.02 9.36 -8.81
C GLY A 115 -1.76 10.74 -8.19
N ASN A 116 -2.79 11.57 -8.01
CA ASN A 116 -2.66 12.89 -7.41
C ASN A 116 -2.52 12.80 -5.89
N THR A 117 -3.34 11.99 -5.24
CA THR A 117 -3.26 11.77 -3.79
C THR A 117 -1.87 11.26 -3.40
N SER A 118 -1.38 10.23 -4.11
CA SER A 118 -0.03 9.68 -3.85
C SER A 118 1.08 10.71 -4.14
N ARG A 119 0.97 11.50 -5.22
CA ARG A 119 1.97 12.54 -5.53
C ARG A 119 2.02 13.61 -4.44
N ARG A 120 0.88 14.11 -4.00
CA ARG A 120 0.81 15.14 -2.96
C ARG A 120 1.38 14.64 -1.64
N PHE A 121 1.05 13.41 -1.26
CA PHE A 121 1.63 12.74 -0.08
C PHE A 121 3.17 12.69 -0.14
N PHE A 122 3.76 12.22 -1.24
CA PHE A 122 5.22 12.08 -1.36
C PHE A 122 5.97 13.40 -1.63
N CYS A 123 5.28 14.48 -2.02
CA CYS A 123 5.91 15.78 -2.22
C CYS A 123 6.20 16.55 -0.92
N GLN A 124 5.56 16.19 0.19
CA GLN A 124 5.73 16.88 1.49
C GLN A 124 5.93 15.88 2.65
N PRO A 125 7.02 15.08 2.63
CA PRO A 125 7.24 14.05 3.64
C PRO A 125 7.42 14.62 5.06
N GLY A 126 7.95 15.84 5.20
CA GLY A 126 8.22 16.46 6.50
C GLY A 126 6.98 16.74 7.36
N MET A 127 5.79 16.90 6.75
CA MET A 127 4.55 17.09 7.52
C MET A 127 4.15 15.84 8.31
N PHE A 128 4.50 14.64 7.82
CA PHE A 128 4.18 13.35 8.45
C PHE A 128 4.99 13.01 9.69
N PHE A 129 6.17 13.61 9.85
CA PHE A 129 7.06 13.34 10.98
C PHE A 129 7.04 14.46 12.03
N SER A 130 6.18 15.48 11.83
CA SER A 130 5.95 16.56 12.78
C SER A 130 5.28 16.05 14.06
N ASP A 131 5.41 16.79 15.17
CA ASP A 131 5.03 16.36 16.52
C ASP A 131 3.53 15.97 16.68
N ASN A 132 2.67 16.34 15.74
CA ASN A 132 1.25 15.94 15.71
C ASN A 132 1.01 14.50 15.22
N TRP A 133 1.99 13.87 14.57
CA TRP A 133 1.94 12.50 14.04
C TRP A 133 2.82 11.53 14.84
N ASN A 134 2.86 11.66 16.16
CA ASN A 134 3.61 10.75 17.06
C ASN A 134 3.28 9.25 16.85
N GLN A 135 2.18 8.92 16.18
CA GLN A 135 1.79 7.55 15.84
C GLN A 135 2.58 6.95 14.66
N PHE A 136 3.36 7.75 13.91
CA PHE A 136 4.20 7.31 12.78
C PHE A 136 5.71 7.41 13.05
N ARG A 137 6.13 7.85 14.25
CA ARG A 137 7.53 7.71 14.67
C ARG A 137 7.82 6.22 14.85
N PHE A 138 8.57 5.66 13.91
CA PHE A 138 9.29 4.42 14.14
C PHE A 138 10.47 4.78 15.02
N ASP A 139 10.35 4.57 16.34
CA ASP A 139 11.50 4.70 17.24
C ASP A 139 12.56 3.69 16.75
N SER A 140 13.68 4.23 16.27
CA SER A 140 14.87 3.51 15.80
C SER A 140 15.68 2.97 16.95
#